data_AF-A0A9E0DGQ9-F1
#
_entry.id   AF-A0A9E0DGQ9-F1
#
_cell.length_a   1.000
_cell.length_b   1.000
_cell.length_c   1.000
_cell.angle_alpha   90.00
_cell.angle_beta   90.00
_cell.angle_gamma   90.00
#
_symmetry.space_group_name_H-M   'P 1'
#
loop_
_entity.id
_entity.type
_entity.pdbx_description
1 polymer ?
#
loop_
_entity_poly.entity_id
_entity_poly.type
_entity_poly.pdbx_seq_one_letter_code
_entity_poly.pdbx_strand_id
1 'polypeptide(L)'
;MAKVSFTQENMPASSEEFRALLDEAIEKSNPIDDLLELVEDMAVFEKKYQMPSAEFYRKFQAGQMGDDFEFFEWSAMYRMYTGTRRAIELALMRDAVRLNGGAAREMEVSVEQEVAVPA
;
A
#
# COMPACT_ATOMS: atom_id res chain seq x y z
N MET A 1 2.24 2.68 9.38
CA MET A 1 2.34 1.21 9.22
C MET A 1 1.63 0.54 10.37
N ALA A 2 0.89 -0.54 10.11
CA ALA A 2 0.31 -1.37 11.17
C ALA A 2 1.42 -1.82 12.14
N LYS A 3 1.39 -1.31 13.37
CA LYS A 3 2.38 -1.62 14.40
C LYS A 3 1.70 -2.21 15.62
N VAL A 4 2.03 -3.46 15.91
CA VAL A 4 1.63 -4.12 17.16
C VAL A 4 2.86 -4.16 18.06
N SER A 5 2.74 -3.56 19.24
CA SER A 5 3.80 -3.57 20.25
C SER A 5 3.45 -4.57 21.35
N PHE A 6 4.36 -5.51 21.61
CA PHE A 6 4.21 -6.49 22.67
C PHE A 6 5.07 -6.14 23.87
N THR A 7 4.46 -6.20 25.05
CA THR A 7 5.05 -6.09 26.37
C THR A 7 4.73 -7.38 27.14
N GLN A 8 5.21 -7.50 28.37
CA GLN A 8 4.93 -8.65 29.22
C GLN A 8 3.43 -8.80 29.55
N GLU A 9 2.65 -7.72 29.45
CA GLU A 9 1.23 -7.68 29.84
C GLU A 9 0.26 -8.00 28.69
N ASN A 10 0.67 -7.81 27.43
CA ASN A 10 -0.18 -8.02 26.25
C ASN A 10 0.41 -9.08 25.29
N MET A 11 1.34 -9.91 25.78
CA MET A 11 1.93 -10.97 24.98
C MET A 11 0.85 -12.02 24.64
N PRO A 12 0.66 -12.36 23.35
CA PRO A 12 -0.31 -13.37 22.96
C PRO A 12 0.09 -14.74 23.53
N ALA A 13 -0.88 -15.47 24.07
CA ALA A 13 -0.68 -16.78 24.68
C ALA A 13 -0.47 -17.89 23.63
N SER A 14 -0.77 -17.61 22.36
CA SER A 14 -0.64 -18.58 21.27
C SER A 14 -0.33 -17.94 19.92
N SER A 15 0.11 -18.77 18.96
CA SER A 15 0.29 -18.35 17.57
C SER A 15 -1.02 -17.94 16.89
N GLU A 16 -2.17 -18.46 17.33
CA GLU A 16 -3.47 -18.12 16.78
C GLU A 16 -3.89 -16.72 17.20
N GLU A 17 -3.74 -16.41 18.49
CA GLU A 17 -4.00 -15.08 19.04
C GLU A 17 -3.07 -14.02 18.43
N PHE A 18 -1.79 -14.36 18.24
CA PHE A 18 -0.85 -13.49 17.53
C PHE A 18 -1.31 -13.17 16.10
N ARG A 19 -1.82 -14.16 15.35
CA ARG A 19 -2.34 -13.94 13.99
C ARG A 19 -3.56 -13.04 14.01
N ALA A 20 -4.51 -13.28 14.92
CA ALA A 20 -5.70 -12.44 15.05
C ALA A 20 -5.36 -10.97 15.34
N LEU A 21 -4.38 -10.72 16.21
CA LEU A 21 -3.91 -9.35 16.51
C LEU A 21 -3.24 -8.68 15.30
N LEU A 22 -2.49 -9.44 14.51
CA LEU A 22 -1.90 -8.93 13.27
C LEU A 22 -2.97 -8.60 12.24
N ASP A 23 -3.94 -9.49 12.04
CA ASP A 23 -5.04 -9.28 11.10
C ASP A 23 -5.85 -8.04 11.49
N GLU A 24 -6.19 -7.88 12.77
CA GLU A 24 -6.89 -6.69 13.26
C GLU A 24 -6.07 -5.40 13.04
N ALA A 25 -4.77 -5.43 13.32
CA ALA A 25 -3.91 -4.27 13.11
C ALA A 25 -3.77 -3.91 11.62
N ILE A 26 -3.71 -4.91 10.74
CA ILE A 26 -3.68 -4.72 9.29
C ILE A 26 -5.03 -4.16 8.80
N GLU A 27 -6.16 -4.70 9.26
CA GLU A 27 -7.49 -4.20 8.91
C GLU A 27 -7.71 -2.74 9.31
N LYS A 28 -7.17 -2.34 10.47
CA LYS A 28 -7.24 -0.95 10.95
C LYS A 28 -6.22 -0.02 10.29
N SER A 29 -5.28 -0.55 9.52
CA SER A 29 -4.26 0.26 8.87
C SER A 29 -4.83 1.04 7.69
N ASN A 30 -4.28 2.24 7.47
CA ASN A 30 -4.56 3.04 6.30
C ASN A 30 -3.32 3.04 5.40
N PRO A 31 -3.38 2.43 4.19
CA PRO A 31 -2.22 2.33 3.32
C PRO A 31 -1.69 3.69 2.85
N ILE A 32 -2.50 4.76 2.91
CA ILE A 32 -2.05 6.12 2.61
C ILE A 32 -1.16 6.66 3.73
N ASP A 33 -1.54 6.46 4.99
CA ASP A 33 -0.74 6.89 6.14
C ASP A 33 0.58 6.13 6.17
N ASP A 34 0.56 4.83 5.87
CA ASP A 34 1.75 3.99 5.72
C ASP A 34 2.68 4.50 4.61
N LEU A 35 2.13 4.96 3.49
CA LEU A 35 2.91 5.54 2.41
C LEU A 35 3.57 6.86 2.82
N LEU A 36 2.86 7.70 3.57
CA LEU A 36 3.38 8.98 4.07
C LEU A 36 4.51 8.78 5.08
N GLU A 37 4.35 7.86 6.03
CA GLU A 37 5.39 7.51 7.01
C GLU A 37 6.67 7.04 6.31
N LEU A 38 6.55 6.16 5.30
CA LEU A 38 7.70 5.70 4.52
C LEU A 38 8.42 6.84 3.76
N VAL A 39 7.68 7.85 3.29
CA VAL A 39 8.29 9.03 2.64
C VAL A 39 9.06 9.87 3.66
N GLU A 40 8.50 10.07 4.86
CA GLU A 40 9.15 10.80 5.94
C GLU A 40 10.44 10.10 6.42
N ASP A 41 10.37 8.78 6.62
CA ASP A 41 11.52 7.96 7.03
C ASP A 41 12.64 8.00 5.99
N MET A 42 12.30 7.85 4.70
CA MET A 42 13.27 7.93 3.62
C MET A 42 13.92 9.31 3.51
N ALA A 43 13.19 10.40 3.82
CA ALA A 43 13.73 11.76 3.76
C ALA A 43 14.95 11.97 4.68
N VAL A 44 15.04 11.21 5.78
CA VAL A 44 16.22 11.21 6.67
C VAL A 44 17.47 10.75 5.93
N PHE A 45 17.37 9.65 5.18
CA PHE A 45 18.47 9.12 4.39
C PHE A 45 18.78 10.02 3.19
N GLU A 46 17.75 10.49 2.48
CA GLU A 46 17.94 11.39 1.34
C GLU A 46 18.72 12.64 1.74
N LYS A 47 18.40 13.22 2.91
CA LYS A 47 19.12 14.35 3.47
C LYS A 47 20.54 13.98 3.91
N LYS A 48 20.74 12.83 4.55
CA LYS A 48 22.05 12.37 5.03
C LYS A 48 23.04 12.14 3.88
N TYR A 49 22.58 11.48 2.81
CA TYR A 49 23.42 11.11 1.65
C TYR A 49 23.32 12.08 0.47
N GLN A 50 22.46 13.10 0.55
CA GLN A 50 22.20 14.05 -0.53
C GLN A 50 21.83 13.33 -1.86
N MET A 51 21.04 12.27 -1.74
CA MET A 51 20.72 11.36 -2.84
C MET A 51 19.24 10.96 -2.77
N PRO A 52 18.45 11.13 -3.84
CA PRO A 52 17.06 10.66 -3.87
C PRO A 52 16.98 9.15 -3.68
N SER A 53 15.97 8.65 -2.96
CA SER A 53 15.83 7.22 -2.65
C SER A 53 15.73 6.35 -3.89
N ALA A 54 15.12 6.86 -4.97
CA ALA A 54 15.04 6.18 -6.25
C ALA A 54 16.41 6.00 -6.93
N GLU A 55 17.30 6.98 -6.78
CA GLU A 55 18.68 6.88 -7.28
C GLU A 55 19.49 5.91 -6.42
N PHE A 56 19.41 6.07 -5.10
CA PHE A 56 20.03 5.18 -4.14
C PHE A 56 19.66 3.72 -4.42
N TYR A 57 18.37 3.42 -4.55
CA TYR A 57 17.89 2.05 -4.75
C TYR A 57 18.41 1.42 -6.05
N ARG A 58 18.56 2.22 -7.12
CA ARG A 58 19.18 1.78 -8.38
C ARG A 58 20.66 1.43 -8.18
N LYS A 59 21.42 2.28 -7.50
CA LYS A 59 22.85 2.03 -7.19
C LYS A 59 23.02 0.82 -6.28
N PHE A 60 22.16 0.67 -5.26
CA PHE A 60 22.18 -0.44 -4.32
C PHE A 60 21.98 -1.77 -5.04
N GLN A 61 20.96 -1.86 -5.90
CA GLN A 61 20.71 -3.06 -6.70
C GLN A 61 21.84 -3.38 -7.71
N ALA A 62 22.58 -2.36 -8.16
CA ALA A 62 23.73 -2.53 -9.03
C ALA A 62 25.01 -2.95 -8.28
N GLY A 63 24.95 -3.12 -6.95
CA GLY A 63 26.14 -3.40 -6.12
C GLY A 63 27.11 -2.22 -6.05
N GLN A 64 26.62 -1.00 -6.30
CA GLN A 64 27.42 0.23 -6.30
C GLN A 64 27.33 0.99 -4.96
N MET A 65 26.62 0.43 -3.99
CA MET A 65 26.57 0.91 -2.61
C MET A 65 27.40 -0.02 -1.74
N GLY A 66 27.88 0.50 -0.61
CA GLY A 66 28.57 -0.32 0.39
C GLY A 66 27.66 -1.35 1.05
N ASP A 67 28.21 -2.05 2.03
CA ASP A 67 27.54 -3.08 2.84
C ASP A 67 27.12 -2.57 4.22
N ASP A 68 27.06 -1.25 4.40
CA ASP A 68 26.57 -0.65 5.64
C ASP A 68 25.11 -1.04 5.90
N PHE A 69 24.81 -1.41 7.15
CA PHE A 69 23.48 -1.85 7.57
C PHE A 69 22.37 -0.87 7.19
N GLU A 70 22.66 0.43 7.27
CA GLU A 70 21.74 1.51 6.90
C GLU A 70 21.33 1.50 5.43
N PHE A 71 22.18 0.99 4.51
CA PHE A 71 21.79 0.84 3.12
C PHE A 71 20.78 -0.30 2.94
N PHE A 72 20.89 -1.37 3.73
CA PHE A 72 19.88 -2.43 3.73
C PHE A 72 18.54 -1.90 4.25
N GLU A 73 18.55 -1.15 5.35
CA GLU A 73 17.36 -0.49 5.90
C GLU A 73 16.70 0.45 4.89
N TRP A 74 17.47 1.38 4.31
CA TRP A 74 16.96 2.31 3.31
C TRP A 74 16.42 1.58 2.06
N SER A 75 17.07 0.48 1.64
CA SER A 75 16.60 -0.33 0.52
C SER A 75 15.28 -1.04 0.82
N ALA A 76 15.07 -1.47 2.07
CA ALA A 76 13.85 -2.08 2.52
C ALA A 76 12.72 -1.06 2.54
N MET A 77 12.95 0.14 3.09
CA MET A 77 11.98 1.24 3.10
C MET A 77 11.54 1.62 1.68
N TYR A 78 12.47 1.77 0.73
CA TYR A 78 12.11 2.09 -0.65
C TYR A 78 11.32 0.97 -1.34
N ARG A 79 11.66 -0.30 -1.06
CA ARG A 79 10.89 -1.46 -1.56
C ARG A 79 9.48 -1.47 -1.00
N MET A 80 9.30 -1.18 0.29
CA MET A 80 7.98 -1.07 0.91
C MET A 80 7.19 0.10 0.30
N TYR A 81 7.79 1.27 0.16
CA TYR A 81 7.18 2.44 -0.46
C TYR A 81 6.64 2.14 -1.86
N THR A 82 7.48 1.54 -2.73
CA THR A 82 7.07 1.20 -4.09
C THR A 82 5.96 0.15 -4.12
N GLY A 83 6.01 -0.84 -3.22
CA GLY A 83 4.95 -1.85 -3.06
C GLY A 83 3.61 -1.23 -2.63
N THR A 84 3.61 -0.44 -1.55
CA THR A 84 2.42 0.23 -1.02
C THR A 84 1.82 1.19 -2.05
N ARG A 85 2.64 2.02 -2.71
CA ARG A 85 2.19 2.93 -3.77
C ARG A 85 1.50 2.15 -4.89
N ARG A 86 2.10 1.04 -5.32
CA ARG A 86 1.54 0.22 -6.40
C ARG A 86 0.22 -0.43 -6.01
N ALA A 87 0.08 -0.89 -4.76
CA ALA A 87 -1.16 -1.45 -4.26
C ALA A 87 -2.30 -0.40 -4.26
N ILE A 88 -2.00 0.82 -3.81
CA ILE A 88 -2.95 1.95 -3.84
C ILE A 88 -3.36 2.27 -5.28
N GLU A 89 -2.39 2.42 -6.21
CA GLU A 89 -2.66 2.67 -7.63
C GLU A 89 -3.61 1.63 -8.22
N LEU A 90 -3.36 0.34 -7.96
CA LEU A 90 -4.18 -0.75 -8.47
C LEU A 90 -5.59 -0.76 -7.87
N ALA A 91 -5.73 -0.46 -6.57
CA ALA A 91 -7.03 -0.34 -5.93
C ALA A 91 -7.86 0.79 -6.55
N LEU A 92 -7.25 1.96 -6.73
CA LEU A 92 -7.88 3.12 -7.37
C LEU A 92 -8.26 2.84 -8.83
N MET A 93 -7.40 2.17 -9.60
CA MET A 93 -7.71 1.77 -10.98
C MET A 93 -8.89 0.80 -11.05
N ARG A 94 -8.93 -0.20 -10.16
CA ARG A 94 -10.04 -1.16 -10.06
C ARG A 94 -11.36 -0.45 -9.77
N ASP A 95 -11.34 0.50 -8.85
CA ASP A 95 -12.53 1.26 -8.48
C ASP A 95 -12.98 2.22 -9.59
N ALA A 96 -12.04 2.90 -10.27
CA ALA A 96 -12.35 3.72 -11.44
C ALA A 96 -13.03 2.90 -12.56
N VAL A 97 -12.54 1.69 -12.84
CA VAL A 97 -13.16 0.78 -13.83
C VAL A 97 -14.55 0.34 -13.39
N ARG A 98 -14.76 0.03 -12.11
CA ARG A 98 -16.08 -0.33 -11.55
C ARG A 98 -17.09 0.82 -11.68
N LEU A 99 -16.67 2.03 -11.31
CA LEU A 99 -17.52 3.22 -11.39
C LEU A 99 -17.89 3.55 -12.84
N ASN A 100 -16.94 3.46 -13.77
CA ASN A 100 -17.20 3.67 -15.19
C ASN A 100 -18.04 2.54 -15.82
N GLY A 101 -17.85 1.29 -15.39
CA GLY A 101 -18.62 0.13 -15.88
C GLY A 101 -20.05 0.04 -15.33
N GLY A 102 -20.30 0.59 -14.13
CA GLY A 102 -21.64 0.68 -13.54
C GLY A 102 -22.55 1.66 -14.28
N ALA A 103 -22.02 2.82 -14.67
CA ALA A 103 -22.77 3.84 -15.40
C ALA A 103 -23.24 3.36 -16.79
N ALA A 104 -22.46 2.52 -17.48
CA ALA A 104 -22.85 1.95 -18.77
C ALA A 104 -24.00 0.94 -18.66
N ARG A 105 -24.09 0.21 -17.54
CA ARG A 105 -25.06 -0.88 -17.35
C ARG A 105 -26.45 -0.39 -16.97
N GLU A 106 -26.57 0.78 -16.35
CA GLU A 106 -27.86 1.41 -16.03
C GLU A 106 -28.53 2.06 -17.26
N MET A 107 -27.74 2.49 -18.26
CA MET A 107 -28.28 3.04 -19.50
C MET A 107 -28.84 1.97 -20.45
N GLU A 108 -28.29 0.76 -20.49
CA GLU A 108 -28.82 -0.34 -21.35
C GLU A 108 -30.17 -0.89 -20.86
N VAL A 109 -30.39 -0.97 -19.54
CA VAL A 109 -31.65 -1.53 -18.98
C VAL A 109 -32.86 -0.60 -19.23
N SER A 110 -32.62 0.70 -19.43
CA SER A 110 -33.68 1.69 -19.62
C SER A 110 -34.21 1.74 -21.07
N VAL A 111 -33.49 1.18 -22.05
CA VAL A 111 -33.85 1.28 -23.48
C VAL A 111 -34.80 0.15 -23.93
N GLU A 112 -34.90 -0.97 -23.20
CA GLU A 112 -35.71 -2.11 -23.61
C GLU A 112 -37.16 -2.13 -23.08
N GLN A 113 -37.59 -1.15 -22.28
CA GLN A 113 -38.97 -1.06 -21.75
C GLN A 113 -39.81 0.06 -22.40
N GLU A 114 -39.87 0.13 -23.72
CA GLU A 114 -40.89 0.94 -24.42
C GLU A 114 -41.36 0.33 -25.74
N VAL A 115 -41.85 -0.92 -25.73
CA VAL A 115 -42.72 -1.41 -26.81
C VAL A 115 -43.78 -2.37 -26.25
N ALA A 116 -44.94 -1.83 -25.87
CA ALA A 116 -46.24 -2.51 -26.02
C ALA A 116 -47.38 -1.56 -25.63
N VAL A 117 -47.97 -0.90 -26.63
CA VAL A 117 -49.33 -0.36 -26.53
C VAL A 117 -50.20 -1.15 -27.49
N PRO A 118 -51.15 -1.97 -27.01
CA PRO A 118 -52.29 -2.38 -27.80
C PRO A 118 -53.54 -1.56 -27.42
N ALA A 119 -54.35 -1.31 -28.46
CA ALA A 119 -55.55 -0.49 -28.50
C ALA A 119 -56.76 -1.08 -27.75
#